data_AF-A0AAW2NNR6-F1
#
_entry.id   AF-A0AAW2NNR6-F1
#
_cell.length_a   1.000
_cell.length_b   1.000
_cell.length_c   1.000
_cell.angle_alpha   90.00
_cell.angle_beta   90.00
_cell.angle_gamma   90.00
#
_symmetry.space_group_name_H-M   'P 1'
#
loop_
_entity.id
_entity.type
_entity.pdbx_description
1 polymer ?
#
loop_
_entity_poly.entity_id
_entity_poly.type
_entity_poly.pdbx_seq_one_letter_code
_entity_poly.pdbx_strand_id
1 'polypeptide(L)'
;MGVRTYDHATDRAFMMRAALMWTVNDVPAYGMVSGWSTTGVIGCSICMDDTRAFHLQHGRKVCYFDCHRQFLSTHHSYRRNKKAFTENRVENRLHIRG
;
A
#
# COMPACT_ATOMS: atom_id res chain seq x y z
N MET A 1 25.90 -0.74 -26.99
CA MET A 1 26.73 -1.88 -26.54
C MET A 1 26.09 -2.43 -25.27
N GLY A 2 25.95 -3.75 -25.12
CA GLY A 2 25.31 -4.39 -23.95
C GLY A 2 26.32 -4.95 -22.94
N VAL A 3 25.84 -5.55 -21.85
CA VAL A 3 26.66 -6.19 -20.80
C VAL A 3 26.40 -7.70 -20.79
N ARG A 4 27.48 -8.50 -20.74
CA ARG A 4 27.38 -9.95 -20.62
C ARG A 4 26.86 -10.30 -19.23
N THR A 5 25.65 -10.84 -19.14
CA THR A 5 24.97 -11.17 -17.88
C THR A 5 24.66 -12.66 -17.85
N TYR A 6 24.81 -13.29 -16.69
CA TYR A 6 24.49 -14.69 -16.47
C TYR A 6 23.04 -14.83 -16.00
N ASP A 7 22.24 -15.61 -16.74
CA ASP A 7 20.88 -15.98 -16.37
C ASP A 7 20.90 -17.31 -15.61
N HIS A 8 20.58 -17.24 -14.32
CA HIS A 8 20.51 -18.42 -13.46
C HIS A 8 19.35 -19.36 -13.83
N ALA A 9 18.25 -18.85 -14.39
CA ALA A 9 17.09 -19.69 -14.73
C ALA A 9 17.38 -20.64 -15.90
N THR A 10 18.23 -20.20 -16.84
CA THR A 10 18.62 -20.99 -18.02
C THR A 10 20.05 -21.52 -17.96
N ASP A 11 20.79 -21.22 -16.89
CA ASP A 11 22.22 -21.55 -16.70
C ASP A 11 23.10 -21.10 -17.88
N ARG A 12 22.82 -19.90 -18.42
CA ARG A 12 23.48 -19.40 -19.64
C ARG A 12 23.80 -17.92 -19.57
N ALA A 13 24.88 -17.53 -20.25
CA ALA A 13 25.23 -16.13 -20.43
C ALA A 13 24.50 -15.54 -21.65
N PHE A 14 23.92 -14.35 -21.50
CA PHE A 14 23.33 -13.59 -22.60
C PHE A 14 23.82 -12.14 -22.61
N MET A 15 23.63 -11.45 -23.74
CA MET A 15 23.99 -10.05 -23.89
C MET A 15 22.81 -9.16 -23.48
N MET A 16 22.81 -8.67 -22.25
CA MET A 16 21.79 -7.77 -21.75
C MET A 16 21.94 -6.38 -22.39
N ARG A 17 20.88 -5.91 -23.05
CA ARG A 17 20.86 -4.59 -23.70
C ARG A 17 20.12 -3.54 -22.88
N ALA A 18 19.12 -3.95 -22.11
CA ALA A 18 18.36 -3.11 -21.22
C ALA A 18 17.87 -3.94 -20.03
N ALA A 19 17.75 -3.29 -18.87
CA ALA A 19 17.11 -3.83 -17.67
C ALA A 19 16.17 -2.77 -17.10
N LEU A 20 14.98 -3.19 -16.67
CA LEU A 20 14.04 -2.33 -15.94
C LEU A 20 14.31 -2.50 -14.44
N MET A 21 14.75 -1.44 -13.76
CA MET A 21 15.05 -1.50 -12.33
C MET A 21 13.82 -1.19 -11.47
N TRP A 22 13.13 -0.08 -11.73
CA TRP A 22 11.90 0.31 -11.03
C TRP A 22 11.00 1.15 -11.94
N THR A 23 9.69 1.11 -11.67
CA THR A 23 8.68 1.98 -12.29
C THR A 23 8.04 2.85 -11.22
N VAL A 24 7.81 4.13 -11.53
CA VAL A 24 7.01 5.03 -10.69
C VAL A 24 5.61 5.02 -11.25
N ASN A 25 4.67 4.49 -10.46
CA ASN A 25 3.28 4.32 -10.87
C ASN A 25 2.38 5.10 -9.91
N ASP A 26 1.28 5.64 -10.42
CA ASP A 26 0.19 6.08 -9.57
C ASP A 26 -0.60 4.86 -9.05
N VAL A 27 -1.57 5.10 -8.15
CA VAL A 27 -2.33 3.99 -7.53
C VAL A 27 -3.06 3.14 -8.57
N PRO A 28 -3.77 3.70 -9.58
CA PRO A 28 -4.40 2.90 -10.64
C PRO A 28 -3.41 2.09 -11.48
N ALA A 29 -2.32 2.70 -11.95
CA ALA A 29 -1.33 1.99 -12.76
C ALA A 29 -0.61 0.89 -11.96
N TYR A 30 -0.38 1.13 -10.66
CA TYR A 30 0.17 0.10 -9.78
C TYR A 30 -0.68 -1.17 -9.78
N GLY A 31 -2.01 -1.05 -9.75
CA GLY A 31 -2.90 -2.21 -9.80
C GLY A 31 -2.73 -3.03 -11.08
N MET A 32 -2.58 -2.37 -12.22
CA MET A 32 -2.37 -3.05 -13.50
C MET A 32 -1.02 -3.75 -13.58
N VAL A 33 0.05 -3.10 -13.10
CA VAL A 33 1.42 -3.64 -13.22
C VAL A 33 1.69 -4.73 -12.18
N SER A 34 1.17 -4.59 -10.96
CA SER A 34 1.39 -5.55 -9.87
C SER A 34 0.34 -6.66 -9.79
N GLY A 35 -0.78 -6.53 -10.51
CA GLY A 35 -1.96 -7.37 -10.32
C GLY A 35 -2.71 -7.11 -9.00
N TRP A 36 -2.35 -6.05 -8.27
CA TRP A 36 -3.00 -5.69 -7.01
C TRP A 36 -4.38 -5.06 -7.25
N SER A 37 -5.36 -5.43 -6.42
CA SER A 37 -6.65 -4.72 -6.44
C SER A 37 -6.46 -3.33 -5.86
N THR A 38 -6.76 -2.29 -6.63
CA THR A 38 -6.73 -0.89 -6.16
C THR A 38 -8.06 -0.43 -5.58
N THR A 39 -9.06 -1.33 -5.59
CA THR A 39 -10.41 -1.10 -5.10
C THR A 39 -10.78 -2.14 -4.05
N GLY A 40 -11.92 -1.94 -3.38
CA GLY A 40 -12.35 -2.82 -2.30
C GLY A 40 -11.64 -2.51 -0.99
N VAL A 41 -11.82 -3.37 0.02
CA VAL A 41 -11.29 -3.19 1.39
C VAL A 41 -9.77 -3.33 1.43
N ILE A 42 -9.23 -4.27 0.67
CA ILE A 42 -7.79 -4.58 0.53
C ILE A 42 -7.08 -3.70 -0.51
N GLY A 43 -7.69 -2.57 -0.90
CA GLY A 43 -7.17 -1.69 -1.94
C GLY A 43 -5.85 -1.00 -1.59
N CYS A 44 -5.55 -0.85 -0.29
CA CYS A 44 -4.34 -0.20 0.17
C CYS A 44 -3.14 -1.16 0.09
N SER A 45 -2.21 -0.93 -0.83
CA SER A 45 -0.97 -1.71 -0.96
C SER A 45 0.00 -1.57 0.22
N ILE A 46 -0.21 -0.59 1.11
CA ILE A 46 0.61 -0.38 2.30
C ILE A 46 0.08 -1.17 3.48
N CYS A 47 -1.25 -1.18 3.68
CA CYS A 47 -1.90 -1.88 4.79
C CYS A 47 -2.19 -3.34 4.46
N MET A 48 -2.42 -3.63 3.18
CA MET A 48 -2.84 -4.93 2.68
C MET A 48 -4.07 -5.46 3.43
N ASP A 49 -3.94 -6.63 4.04
CA ASP A 49 -4.95 -7.31 4.86
C ASP A 49 -5.12 -6.67 6.25
N ASP A 50 -4.12 -5.97 6.78
CA ASP A 50 -4.22 -5.22 8.04
C ASP A 50 -4.92 -3.85 7.89
N THR A 51 -5.55 -3.62 6.75
CA THR A 51 -6.36 -2.44 6.47
C THR A 51 -7.53 -2.31 7.45
N ARG A 52 -7.81 -1.07 7.87
CA ARG A 52 -8.99 -0.71 8.66
C ARG A 52 -10.15 -0.19 7.82
N ALA A 53 -10.05 -0.32 6.50
CA ALA A 53 -11.11 0.09 5.59
C ALA A 53 -12.41 -0.66 5.90
N PHE A 54 -13.53 0.02 5.74
CA PHE A 54 -14.84 -0.52 6.07
C PHE A 54 -15.88 -0.11 5.03
N HIS A 55 -16.97 -0.87 4.93
CA HIS A 55 -18.10 -0.49 4.08
C HIS A 55 -19.01 0.48 4.82
N LEU A 56 -19.39 1.58 4.18
CA LEU A 56 -20.43 2.48 4.69
C LEU A 56 -21.75 1.72 4.77
N GLN A 57 -22.44 1.80 5.92
CA GLN A 57 -23.65 1.03 6.17
C GLN A 57 -24.74 1.24 5.11
N HIS A 58 -25.01 2.49 4.74
CA HIS A 58 -26.08 2.85 3.81
C HIS A 58 -25.65 2.86 2.35
N GLY A 59 -24.38 3.23 2.07
CA GLY A 59 -23.87 3.33 0.71
C GLY A 59 -23.19 2.07 0.18
N ARG A 60 -22.83 1.12 1.07
CA ARG A 60 -22.04 -0.09 0.80
C ARG A 60 -20.70 0.15 0.08
N LYS A 61 -20.30 1.40 -0.12
CA LYS A 61 -18.99 1.79 -0.66
C LYS A 61 -17.91 1.61 0.41
N VAL A 62 -16.73 1.21 -0.04
CA VAL A 62 -15.56 1.14 0.83
C VAL A 62 -15.10 2.54 1.20
N CYS A 63 -14.79 2.74 2.47
CA CYS A 63 -14.29 3.97 3.04
C CYS A 63 -12.95 3.71 3.73
N TYR A 64 -12.00 4.62 3.50
CA TYR A 64 -10.67 4.64 4.13
C TYR A 64 -10.53 5.78 5.15
N PHE A 65 -11.64 6.43 5.50
CA PHE A 65 -11.64 7.50 6.48
C PHE A 65 -11.07 6.99 7.81
N ASP A 66 -10.26 7.83 8.46
CA ASP A 66 -9.62 7.53 9.74
C ASP A 66 -8.62 6.34 9.76
N CYS A 67 -8.36 5.70 8.62
CA CYS A 67 -7.40 4.58 8.55
C CYS A 67 -5.95 5.06 8.59
N HIS A 68 -5.67 6.29 8.17
CA HIS A 68 -4.31 6.82 8.02
C HIS A 68 -3.64 7.23 9.35
N ARG A 69 -4.40 7.40 10.45
CA ARG A 69 -3.82 7.80 11.75
C ARG A 69 -2.83 6.80 12.32
N GLN A 70 -2.91 5.54 11.90
CA GLN A 70 -1.95 4.50 12.27
C GLN A 70 -0.52 4.77 11.78
N PHE A 71 -0.34 5.66 10.80
CA PHE A 71 0.96 6.08 10.29
C PHE A 71 1.57 7.28 11.05
N LEU A 72 0.81 7.94 11.91
CA LEU A 72 1.31 9.06 12.71
C LEU A 72 2.21 8.53 13.84
N SER A 73 3.12 9.36 14.36
CA SER A 73 3.89 8.99 15.55
C SER A 73 2.96 8.67 16.74
N THR A 74 3.38 7.78 17.63
CA THR A 74 2.60 7.35 18.81
C THR A 74 2.08 8.50 19.67
N HIS A 75 2.85 9.58 19.76
CA HIS A 75 2.54 10.74 20.60
C HIS A 75 1.76 11.84 19.89
N HIS A 76 1.49 11.68 18.58
CA HIS A 76 0.79 12.68 17.78
C HIS A 76 -0.61 12.97 18.35
N SER A 77 -0.95 14.25 18.54
CA SER A 77 -2.21 14.69 19.15
C SER A 77 -3.45 14.12 18.46
N TYR A 78 -3.42 14.04 17.13
CA TYR A 78 -4.52 13.47 16.33
C TYR A 78 -4.82 12.01 16.65
N ARG A 79 -3.89 11.21 17.17
CA ARG A 79 -4.20 9.83 17.62
C ARG A 79 -5.19 9.79 18.78
N ARG A 80 -5.28 10.87 19.57
CA ARG A 80 -6.22 11.01 20.70
C ARG A 80 -7.41 11.93 20.41
N ASN A 81 -7.48 12.51 19.21
CA ASN A 81 -8.59 13.38 18.83
C ASN A 81 -9.85 12.55 18.51
N LYS A 82 -10.83 12.60 19.42
CA LYS A 82 -12.10 11.88 19.34
C LYS A 82 -13.22 12.64 18.63
N LYS A 83 -12.99 13.90 18.23
CA LYS A 83 -14.00 14.81 17.68
C LYS A 83 -13.84 15.06 16.19
N ALA A 84 -12.61 15.23 15.70
CA ALA A 84 -12.35 15.55 14.28
C ALA A 84 -12.33 14.31 13.36
N PHE A 85 -12.35 13.11 13.94
CA PHE A 85 -12.21 11.83 13.25
C PHE A 85 -13.41 10.92 13.60
N THR A 86 -13.27 9.61 13.42
CA THR A 86 -14.28 8.66 13.89
C THR A 86 -14.55 8.88 15.38
N GLU A 87 -15.83 9.09 15.68
CA GLU A 87 -16.26 9.52 17.00
C GLU A 87 -15.80 8.55 18.08
N ASN A 88 -15.31 9.11 19.19
CA ASN A 88 -14.86 8.37 20.36
C ASN A 88 -13.72 7.36 20.11
N ARG A 89 -13.03 7.43 18.97
CA ARG A 89 -11.92 6.53 18.63
C ARG A 89 -10.54 7.13 18.94
N VAL A 90 -9.75 6.36 19.69
CA VAL A 90 -8.31 6.60 19.90
C VAL A 90 -7.54 5.58 19.05
N GLU A 91 -6.51 6.06 18.34
CA GLU A 91 -5.66 5.20 17.50
C GLU A 91 -4.35 4.84 18.22
N ASN A 92 -4.30 3.62 18.75
CA ASN A 92 -3.14 3.10 19.50
C ASN A 92 -2.22 2.25 18.63
N ARG A 93 -2.66 1.83 17.44
CA ARG A 93 -1.93 0.90 16.59
C ARG A 93 -0.85 1.63 15.81
N LEU A 94 0.33 1.03 15.74
CA LEU A 94 1.38 1.47 14.84
C LEU A 94 1.36 0.57 13.63
N HIS A 95 1.25 1.17 12.45
CA HIS A 95 1.54 0.41 11.23
C HIS A 95 3.05 0.23 11.13
N ILE A 96 3.55 -0.88 11.66
CA ILE A 96 4.94 -1.28 11.52
C ILE A 96 5.01 -2.06 10.20
N ARG A 97 5.66 -1.49 9.18
CA ARG A 97 6.07 -2.28 8.02
C ARG A 97 7.06 -3.33 8.53
N GLY A 98 6.67 -4.59 8.54
CA GLY A 98 7.61 -5.71 8.61
C GLY A 98 8.51 -5.73 7.38
#